data_AF-A0AA46JZ53-F1
#
_entry.id   AF-A0AA46JZ53-F1
#
_cell.length_a   1.000
_cell.length_b   1.000
_cell.length_c   1.000
_cell.angle_alpha   90.00
_cell.angle_beta   90.00
_cell.angle_gamma   90.00
#
_symmetry.space_group_name_H-M   'P 1'
#
loop_
_entity.id
_entity.type
_entity.pdbx_description
1 polymer ?
#
loop_
_entity_poly.entity_id
_entity_poly.type
_entity_poly.pdbx_seq_one_letter_code
_entity_poly.pdbx_strand_id
1 'polypeptide(L)'
;MQEGQRMTGQPNDYEHRAEGESTFEWPLDSAGMRMSAGELLDSLLATIQHLNRTDAWPLTILPPRWTDVMVDRERRQISAVCLWKRKPAKNHKEG
;
A
#
# COMPACT_ATOMS: atom_id res chain seq x y z
N MET A 1 15.06 -26.13 -32.51
CA MET A 1 15.54 -24.97 -31.73
C MET A 1 14.68 -24.89 -30.49
N GLN A 2 15.28 -24.99 -29.30
CA GLN A 2 14.58 -25.19 -28.03
C GLN A 2 13.88 -23.89 -27.57
N GLU A 3 12.56 -23.96 -27.45
CA GLU A 3 11.73 -23.49 -26.33
C GLU A 3 12.44 -22.68 -25.23
N GLY A 4 12.34 -21.35 -25.33
CA GLY A 4 12.66 -20.40 -24.25
C GLY A 4 11.40 -19.97 -23.51
N GLN A 5 10.82 -20.89 -22.76
CA GLN A 5 9.71 -20.60 -21.85
C GLN A 5 10.25 -19.94 -20.57
N ARG A 6 9.76 -18.74 -20.25
CA ARG A 6 9.35 -18.32 -18.89
C ARG A 6 8.75 -16.90 -18.93
N MET A 7 7.48 -16.84 -19.30
CA MET A 7 6.59 -15.86 -18.69
C MET A 7 6.47 -16.24 -17.20
N THR A 8 7.24 -15.59 -16.34
CA THR A 8 7.09 -15.67 -14.88
C THR A 8 7.00 -14.27 -14.30
N GLY A 9 5.86 -13.64 -14.53
CA GLY A 9 5.20 -12.83 -13.52
C GLY A 9 3.80 -13.40 -13.43
N GLN A 10 3.40 -13.88 -12.25
CA GLN A 10 2.01 -14.30 -11.99
C GLN A 10 1.04 -13.25 -12.54
N PRO A 11 -0.19 -13.62 -12.97
CA PRO A 11 -1.24 -12.61 -13.14
C PRO A 11 -1.31 -11.86 -11.81
N ASN A 12 -0.80 -10.64 -11.84
CA ASN A 12 -0.54 -9.86 -10.65
C ASN A 12 -1.92 -9.48 -10.13
N ASP A 13 -2.32 -9.96 -8.95
CA ASP A 13 -3.60 -9.57 -8.32
C ASP A 13 -3.77 -8.03 -8.23
N TYR A 14 -2.68 -7.29 -8.40
CA TYR A 14 -2.62 -5.83 -8.55
C TYR A 14 -3.11 -5.30 -9.92
N GLU A 15 -2.93 -6.01 -11.02
CA GLU A 15 -3.24 -5.51 -12.37
C GLU A 15 -4.74 -5.46 -12.67
N HIS A 16 -5.57 -6.25 -11.98
CA HIS A 16 -6.98 -6.41 -12.36
C HIS A 16 -7.96 -5.46 -11.65
N ARG A 17 -7.52 -4.50 -10.80
CA ARG A 17 -8.48 -3.62 -10.08
C ARG A 17 -7.96 -2.31 -9.47
N ALA A 18 -6.74 -1.88 -9.74
CA ALA A 18 -6.27 -0.57 -9.29
C ALA A 18 -6.79 0.54 -10.22
N GLU A 19 -7.27 1.65 -9.66
CA GLU A 19 -7.67 2.84 -10.42
C GLU A 19 -6.49 3.80 -10.64
N GLY A 20 -5.47 3.75 -9.77
CA GLY A 20 -4.29 4.59 -9.90
C GLY A 20 -3.13 4.14 -9.03
N GLU A 21 -1.99 4.78 -9.25
CA GLU A 21 -0.76 4.65 -8.48
C GLU A 21 -0.41 6.00 -7.87
N SER A 22 -0.02 6.03 -6.61
CA SER A 22 0.44 7.26 -5.95
C SER A 22 1.40 6.96 -4.82
N THR A 23 2.31 7.90 -4.56
CA THR A 23 3.15 7.87 -3.38
C THR A 23 2.34 8.33 -2.17
N PHE A 24 2.30 7.49 -1.15
CA PHE A 24 1.72 7.81 0.15
C PHE A 24 2.83 7.98 1.17
N GLU A 25 2.60 8.89 2.10
CA GLU A 25 3.59 9.35 3.07
C GLU A 25 3.00 9.26 4.46
N TRP A 26 3.71 8.61 5.38
CA TRP A 26 3.30 8.47 6.78
C TRP A 26 4.39 9.00 7.70
N PRO A 27 4.02 9.77 8.73
CA PRO A 27 4.97 10.19 9.74
C PRO A 27 5.48 8.98 10.52
N LEU A 28 6.78 8.98 10.79
CA LEU A 28 7.44 7.99 11.64
C LEU A 28 7.48 8.54 13.07
N ASP A 29 6.73 7.90 13.96
CA ASP A 29 6.73 8.30 15.36
C ASP A 29 8.00 7.85 16.09
N SER A 30 8.12 8.25 17.36
CA SER A 30 9.27 7.92 18.20
C SER A 30 9.48 6.41 18.38
N ALA A 31 8.43 5.59 18.25
CA ALA A 31 8.54 4.14 18.33
C ALA A 31 9.08 3.58 17.01
N GLY A 32 8.53 4.02 15.88
CA GLY A 32 8.99 3.66 14.55
C GLY A 32 10.46 4.02 14.29
N MET A 33 10.96 5.11 14.86
CA MET A 33 12.39 5.46 14.76
C MET A 33 13.34 4.37 15.33
N ARG A 34 12.84 3.51 16.22
CA ARG A 34 13.60 2.43 16.87
C ARG A 34 13.33 1.05 16.25
N MET A 35 12.30 0.92 15.42
CA MET A 35 11.88 -0.33 14.79
C MET A 35 12.84 -0.75 13.68
N SER A 36 12.97 -2.05 13.50
CA SER A 36 13.67 -2.67 12.36
C SER A 36 12.88 -2.48 11.07
N ALA A 37 13.51 -2.65 9.90
CA ALA A 37 12.82 -2.52 8.61
C ALA A 37 11.58 -3.45 8.50
N GLY A 38 11.68 -4.68 9.01
CA GLY A 38 10.54 -5.62 9.02
C GLY A 38 9.40 -5.18 9.94
N GLU A 39 9.71 -4.62 11.11
CA GLU A 39 8.72 -4.09 12.05
C GLU A 39 8.02 -2.85 11.47
N LEU A 40 8.76 -1.99 10.76
CA LEU A 40 8.19 -0.84 10.05
C LEU A 40 7.26 -1.27 8.92
N LEU A 41 7.63 -2.32 8.18
CA LEU A 41 6.78 -2.85 7.14
C LEU A 41 5.48 -3.43 7.71
N ASP A 42 5.55 -4.19 8.81
CA ASP A 42 4.35 -4.72 9.47
C ASP A 42 3.43 -3.59 9.96
N SER A 43 4.02 -2.57 10.60
CA SER A 43 3.32 -1.35 11.03
C SER A 43 2.67 -0.60 9.87
N LEU A 44 3.36 -0.49 8.73
CA LEU A 44 2.83 0.11 7.51
C LEU A 44 1.62 -0.67 6.98
N LEU A 45 1.73 -2.01 6.91
CA LEU A 45 0.63 -2.88 6.47
C LEU A 45 -0.57 -2.77 7.40
N ALA A 46 -0.34 -2.71 8.71
CA ALA A 46 -1.40 -2.49 9.70
C ALA A 46 -2.08 -1.12 9.50
N THR A 47 -1.31 -0.08 9.22
CA THR A 47 -1.82 1.27 8.93
C THR A 47 -2.68 1.29 7.67
N ILE A 48 -2.21 0.67 6.58
CA ILE A 48 -2.96 0.54 5.34
C ILE A 48 -4.27 -0.24 5.56
N GLN A 49 -4.23 -1.34 6.30
CA GLN A 49 -5.43 -2.09 6.65
C GLN A 49 -6.43 -1.25 7.45
N HIS A 50 -5.94 -0.44 8.40
CA HIS A 50 -6.78 0.46 9.17
C HIS A 50 -7.44 1.51 8.25
N LEU A 51 -6.67 2.21 7.41
CA LEU A 51 -7.19 3.19 6.44
C LEU A 51 -8.23 2.58 5.51
N ASN A 52 -8.00 1.36 5.03
CA ASN A 52 -8.95 0.65 4.17
C ASN A 52 -10.28 0.36 4.86
N ARG A 53 -10.30 0.18 6.19
CA ARG A 53 -11.53 0.00 6.98
C ARG A 53 -12.17 1.32 7.42
N THR A 54 -11.41 2.41 7.49
CA THR A 54 -11.90 3.72 7.93
C THR A 54 -12.83 4.37 6.90
N ASP A 55 -14.09 4.60 7.25
CA ASP A 55 -15.08 5.15 6.32
C ASP A 55 -14.77 6.55 5.79
N ALA A 56 -14.15 7.40 6.63
CA ALA A 56 -13.73 8.74 6.22
C ALA A 56 -12.58 8.72 5.18
N TRP A 57 -11.86 7.61 5.06
CA TRP A 57 -10.80 7.45 4.07
C TRP A 57 -11.39 6.97 2.73
N PRO A 58 -11.25 7.72 1.62
CA PRO A 58 -11.99 7.47 0.40
C PRO A 58 -11.38 6.39 -0.50
N LEU A 59 -10.18 5.88 -0.19
CA LEU A 59 -9.44 4.95 -1.05
C LEU A 59 -9.28 3.58 -0.39
N THR A 60 -9.26 2.52 -1.20
CA THR A 60 -8.67 1.24 -0.82
C THR A 60 -7.25 1.22 -1.38
N ILE A 61 -6.26 1.28 -0.49
CA ILE A 61 -4.84 1.18 -0.81
C ILE A 61 -4.45 -0.30 -0.82
N LEU A 62 -3.84 -0.77 -1.90
CA LEU A 62 -3.23 -2.08 -1.94
C LEU A 62 -1.88 -2.02 -1.23
N PRO A 63 -1.48 -3.06 -0.49
CA PRO A 63 -0.13 -3.13 0.10
C PRO A 63 0.96 -2.76 -0.93
N PRO A 64 2.02 -2.04 -0.57
CA PRO A 64 3.12 -1.81 -1.49
C PRO A 64 3.98 -3.08 -1.63
N ARG A 65 4.75 -3.18 -2.71
CA ARG A 65 5.85 -4.15 -2.77
C ARG A 65 6.99 -3.64 -1.88
N TRP A 66 7.84 -4.55 -1.41
CA TRP A 66 8.94 -4.18 -0.52
C TRP A 66 9.93 -3.22 -1.17
N THR A 67 10.13 -3.32 -2.48
CA THR A 67 11.00 -2.43 -3.27
C THR A 67 10.46 -1.01 -3.39
N ASP A 68 9.16 -0.83 -3.15
CA ASP A 68 8.46 0.44 -3.34
C ASP A 68 8.33 1.23 -2.03
N VAL A 69 8.86 0.70 -0.92
CA VAL A 69 8.86 1.33 0.40
C VAL A 69 10.22 1.97 0.68
N MET A 70 10.22 3.25 1.00
CA MET A 70 11.40 4.00 1.43
C MET A 70 11.18 4.55 2.84
N VAL A 71 12.13 4.24 3.73
CA VAL A 71 12.16 4.76 5.11
C VAL A 71 13.18 5.88 5.20
N ASP A 72 12.72 7.10 5.42
CA ASP A 72 13.56 8.27 5.67
C ASP A 72 13.53 8.61 7.16
N ARG A 73 14.57 8.21 7.90
CA ARG A 73 14.67 8.48 9.34
C ARG A 73 15.06 9.91 9.66
N GLU A 74 15.72 10.61 8.74
CA GLU A 74 16.11 12.00 8.96
C GLU A 74 14.86 12.89 8.93
N ARG A 75 13.98 12.64 7.96
CA ARG A 75 12.67 13.30 7.85
C ARG A 75 11.59 12.68 8.74
N ARG A 76 11.91 11.54 9.39
CA ARG A 76 10.99 10.75 10.21
C ARG A 76 9.72 10.42 9.44
N GLN A 77 9.90 9.72 8.34
CA GLN A 77 8.86 9.47 7.36
C GLN A 77 9.05 8.11 6.70
N ILE A 78 7.93 7.45 6.42
CA ILE A 78 7.88 6.33 5.48
C ILE A 78 7.13 6.81 4.26
N SER A 79 7.66 6.54 3.09
CA SER A 79 6.96 6.72 1.83
C SER A 79 6.83 5.38 1.13
N ALA A 80 5.69 5.14 0.50
CA ALA A 80 5.51 3.96 -0.33
C ALA A 80 4.72 4.29 -1.59
N VAL A 81 5.16 3.76 -2.72
CA VAL A 81 4.34 3.77 -3.94
C VAL A 81 3.30 2.68 -3.78
N CYS A 82 2.02 3.08 -3.72
CA CYS A 82 0.92 2.15 -3.59
C CYS A 82 -0.06 2.31 -4.75
N LEU A 83 -0.55 1.16 -5.21
CA LEU A 83 -1.74 1.12 -6.04
C LEU A 83 -2.97 1.33 -5.18
N TRP A 84 -3.97 2.02 -5.72
CA TRP A 84 -5.20 2.32 -5.01
C TRP A 84 -6.41 2.26 -5.94
N LYS A 85 -7.59 2.12 -5.32
CA LYS A 85 -8.89 2.28 -5.96
C LYS A 85 -9.82 3.08 -5.05
N ARG A 86 -10.82 3.77 -5.58
CA ARG A 86 -11.80 4.47 -4.74
C ARG A 86 -12.67 3.44 -4.02
N LYS A 87 -13.03 3.73 -2.78
CA LYS A 87 -14.04 2.94 -2.08
C LYS A 87 -15.37 3.12 -2.81
N PRO A 88 -16.19 2.06 -2.90
CA PRO A 88 -17.54 2.22 -3.44
C PRO A 88 -18.26 3.27 -2.59
N ALA A 89 -18.90 4.23 -3.25
CA ALA A 89 -19.77 5.16 -2.53
C ALA A 89 -20.80 4.33 -1.78
N LYS A 90 -20.88 4.51 -0.46
CA LYS A 90 -22.02 4.00 0.29
C LYS A 90 -23.23 4.78 -0.20
N ASN A 91 -23.91 4.27 -1.22
CA ASN A 91 -25.21 4.78 -1.59
C ASN A 91 -26.09 4.58 -0.35
N HIS A 92 -26.27 5.65 0.43
CA HIS A 92 -27.33 5.72 1.41
C HIS A 92 -28.60 5.69 0.56
N LYS A 93 -29.19 4.50 0.42
CA LYS A 93 -30.47 4.34 -0.21
C LYS A 93 -31.46 4.99 0.76
N GLU A 94 -31.75 6.27 0.52
CA GLU A 94 -32.93 6.91 1.11
C GLU A 94 -34.14 6.02 0.76
N GLY A 95 -34.81 5.55 1.80
CA GLY A 95 -36.04 4.78 1.75
C GLY A 95 -36.96 5.29 2.85
#